data_AF-A0A0R3R8S7-F1
#
_entry.id   AF-A0A0R3R8S7-F1
#
_cell.length_a   1.000
_cell.length_b   1.000
_cell.length_c   1.000
_cell.angle_alpha   90.00
_cell.angle_beta   90.00
_cell.angle_gamma   90.00
#
_symmetry.space_group_name_H-M   'P 1'
#
loop_
_entity.id
_entity.type
_entity.pdbx_description
1 polymer ?
#
loop_
_entity_poly.entity_id
_entity_poly.type
_entity_poly.pdbx_seq_one_letter_code
_entity_poly.pdbx_strand_id
1 'polypeptide(L)' 'LLKNELPRKIYLCDETWTAESGLLTEALKLKRRRIKEKYEKCLTAMALSNLYP' A
#
# COMPACT_ATOMS: atom_id res chain seq x y z
N LEU A 1 8.76 -17.98 8.98
CA LEU A 1 8.67 -16.53 8.71
C LEU A 1 9.40 -15.79 9.82
N LEU A 2 10.31 -14.90 9.45
CA LEU A 2 10.95 -13.98 10.39
C LEU A 2 9.88 -13.02 10.93
N LYS A 3 9.99 -12.56 12.19
CA LYS A 3 9.05 -11.59 12.78
C LYS A 3 8.86 -10.32 11.93
N ASN A 4 9.84 -10.04 11.09
CA ASN A 4 9.98 -8.88 10.21
C ASN A 4 9.14 -9.00 8.93
N GLU A 5 8.69 -10.21 8.59
CA GLU A 5 7.92 -10.50 7.38
C GLU A 5 6.41 -10.34 7.62
N LEU A 6 5.99 -10.21 8.89
CA LEU A 6 4.61 -9.98 9.26
C LEU A 6 4.28 -8.47 9.25
N PRO A 7 3.26 -8.03 8.49
CA PRO A 7 2.84 -6.63 8.50
C PRO A 7 2.26 -6.27 9.88
N ARG A 8 2.72 -5.15 10.45
CA ARG A 8 2.24 -4.66 11.75
C ARG A 8 1.00 -3.78 11.67
N LYS A 9 0.77 -3.15 10.51
CA LYS A 9 -0.36 -2.26 10.22
C LYS A 9 -0.77 -2.42 8.76
N ILE A 10 -2.06 -2.27 8.49
CA ILE A 10 -2.64 -2.45 7.14
C ILE A 10 -3.58 -1.26 6.88
N TYR A 11 -3.46 -0.68 5.68
CA TYR A 11 -4.43 0.28 5.17
C TYR A 11 -5.44 -0.47 4.29
N LEU A 12 -6.73 -0.37 4.64
CA LEU A 12 -7.82 -0.94 3.84
C LEU A 12 -8.35 0.16 2.93
N CYS A 13 -8.25 -0.05 1.61
CA CYS A 13 -8.84 0.83 0.62
C CYS A 13 -10.17 0.25 0.11
N ASP A 14 -11.12 1.12 -0.17
CA ASP A 14 -12.44 0.82 -0.75
C ASP A 14 -12.42 0.80 -2.29
N GLU A 15 -11.41 1.42 -2.89
CA GLU A 15 -11.22 1.45 -4.34
C GLU A 15 -10.70 0.13 -4.92
N THR A 16 -11.24 -0.22 -6.09
CA THR A 16 -10.81 -1.41 -6.86
C THR A 16 -9.57 -1.09 -7.68
N TRP A 17 -8.58 -1.98 -7.69
CA TRP A 17 -7.41 -1.86 -8.55
C TRP A 17 -7.69 -2.48 -9.91
N THR A 18 -7.50 -1.71 -10.98
CA THR A 18 -7.68 -2.17 -12.35
C THR A 18 -6.46 -1.84 -13.20
N ALA A 19 -6.40 -2.39 -14.42
CA ALA A 19 -5.38 -2.02 -15.38
C ALA A 19 -5.54 -0.55 -15.83
N GLU A 20 -6.79 -0.13 -16.05
CA GLU A 20 -7.19 1.24 -16.44
C GLU A 20 -6.84 2.29 -15.38
N SER A 21 -6.99 1.96 -14.08
CA SER A 21 -6.54 2.83 -12.98
C SER A 21 -5.02 2.96 -12.91
N GLY A 22 -4.27 2.23 -13.75
CA GLY A 22 -2.82 2.25 -13.82
C GLY A 22 -2.10 1.53 -12.67
N LEU A 23 -2.84 0.85 -11.79
CA LEU A 23 -2.30 0.15 -10.61
C LEU A 23 -1.95 -1.31 -10.90
N LEU A 24 -2.60 -1.92 -11.89
CA LEU A 24 -2.30 -3.27 -12.36
C LEU A 24 -1.74 -3.26 -13.78
N THR A 25 -1.03 -4.31 -14.16
CA THR A 25 -0.80 -4.65 -15.57
C THR A 25 -2.08 -5.20 -16.19
N GLU A 26 -2.14 -5.31 -17.52
CA GLU A 26 -3.27 -5.97 -18.22
C GLU A 26 -3.49 -7.41 -17.73
N ALA A 27 -2.41 -8.08 -17.30
CA ALA A 27 -2.46 -9.41 -16.71
C ALA A 27 -2.75 -9.40 -15.18
N LEU A 28 -3.30 -8.31 -14.65
CA LEU A 28 -3.68 -8.12 -13.23
C LEU A 28 -2.53 -8.26 -12.22
N LYS A 29 -1.28 -8.09 -12.65
CA LYS A 29 -0.13 -8.05 -11.73
C LYS A 29 0.04 -6.65 -11.14
N LEU A 30 0.48 -6.57 -9.88
CA LEU A 30 0.69 -5.30 -9.18
C LEU A 30 1.81 -4.46 -9.83
N LYS A 31 1.52 -3.20 -10.16
CA LYS A 31 2.54 -2.19 -10.49
C LYS A 31 3.04 -1.55 -9.19
N ARG A 32 3.98 -2.24 -8.52
CA ARG A 32 4.50 -1.87 -7.17
C ARG A 32 4.86 -0.40 -7.00
N ARG A 33 5.56 0.21 -7.97
CA ARG A 33 5.94 1.64 -7.92
C ARG A 33 4.72 2.55 -7.85
N ARG A 34 3.72 2.32 -8.72
CA ARG A 34 2.50 3.12 -8.79
C ARG A 34 1.67 3.02 -7.51
N ILE A 35 1.55 1.81 -6.98
CA ILE A 35 0.85 1.56 -5.71
C ILE A 35 1.57 2.27 -4.56
N LYS A 36 2.91 2.17 -4.49
CA LYS A 36 3.70 2.87 -3.48
C LYS A 36 3.47 4.38 -3.56
N GLU A 37 3.60 4.98 -4.73
CA GLU A 37 3.40 6.43 -4.95
C GLU A 37 1.99 6.87 -4.54
N LYS A 38 0.95 6.10 -4.88
CA LYS A 38 -0.44 6.42 -4.54
C LYS A 38 -0.70 6.45 -3.03
N TYR A 39 -0.19 5.46 -2.29
CA TYR A 39 -0.50 5.29 -0.86
C TYR A 39 0.60 5.79 0.09
N GLU A 40 1.69 6.35 -0.43
CA GLU A 40 2.84 6.78 0.39
C GLU A 40 2.43 7.71 1.52
N LYS A 41 1.53 8.67 1.26
CA LYS A 41 1.04 9.60 2.27
C LYS A 41 0.28 8.90 3.39
N CYS A 42 -0.66 8.02 3.05
CA CYS A 42 -1.47 7.28 4.02
C CYS A 42 -0.61 6.31 4.85
N LEU A 43 0.28 5.57 4.19
CA LEU A 43 1.18 4.63 4.86
C LEU A 43 2.17 5.36 5.78
N THR A 44 2.66 6.54 5.37
CA THR A 44 3.55 7.36 6.18
C THR A 44 2.84 7.92 7.40
N ALA A 45 1.64 8.49 7.25
CA ALA A 45 0.83 8.96 8.38
C ALA A 45 0.55 7.81 9.37
N MET A 46 0.20 6.62 8.86
CA MET A 46 -0.03 5.44 9.70
C MET A 46 1.25 4.97 10.42
N ALA A 47 2.42 5.07 9.79
CA ALA A 47 3.70 4.77 10.45
C ALA A 47 4.03 5.79 11.55
N LEU A 48 3.80 7.09 11.29
CA LEU A 48 4.10 8.20 12.19
C LEU A 48 3.13 8.36 13.36
N SER A 49 1.90 7.82 13.27
CA SER A 49 0.91 7.85 14.38
C SER A 49 1.40 7.26 15.72
N ASN A 50 2.45 6.45 15.71
CA ASN A 50 3.05 5.90 16.93
C ASN A 50 4.27 6.71 17.44
N LEU A 51 4.67 7.76 16.72
CA LEU A 51 5.85 8.57 17.01
C LEU A 51 5.52 9.90 17.73
N TYR A 52 4.25 10.28 17.79
CA TYR A 52 3.80 11.45 18.53
C TYR A 52 2.61 11.05 19.43
N PRO A 53 2.80 10.98 20.76
CA PRO A 53 1.73 10.71 21.72
C PRO A 53 0.72 11.85 21.84
#